data_AF-A0A2D7EU73-F1
#
_entry.id   AF-A0A2D7EU73-F1
#
_cell.length_a   1.000
_cell.length_b   1.000
_cell.length_c   1.000
_cell.angle_alpha   90.00
_cell.angle_beta   90.00
_cell.angle_gamma   90.00
#
_symmetry.space_group_name_H-M   'P 1'
#
loop_
_entity.id
_entity.type
_entity.pdbx_description
1 polymer ?
#
loop_
_entity_poly.entity_id
_entity_poly.type
_entity_poly.pdbx_seq_one_letter_code
_entity_poly.pdbx_strand_id
1 'polypeptide(L)'
;ADYHRDDHDEGSSLVGGEGTAAYGQFEDWETANFSRVHELELILELTAQYEGMSNSCESGNDDDACNDIPAECYRSSTGQCHDWRVGHGLTNTDKAVALARTLQLMRDQNVDGIVDHPEYTVWDAFEIYTSLMTVETIPVDTDRVRHSWKGDWNHFNNGASGAVYYTEDSHYVWIPNGTNNLMAYFTPTEVDLDTAQIGSLQMEIDLAEDGSNDAQGAGTRVSDTWIYDLDVGPEHWNTWAHFDITGQAASFLGVFEDPEFFEASIPYTVDVALTLDLSSPVDITIPQRPDFYSDLDPTTPSDAWDESYSGQLTFTREAYNQSALMMEIQPIISDDGDSSGFFSDLSQLFSEHTGFVVFSMLVFLLCGLGLGFTLYKMNPVRTDKEEILDATLE
;
A
#
# COMPACT_ATOMS: atom_id res chain seq x y z
N ALA A 1 6.88 -16.66 10.89
CA ALA A 1 5.80 -17.21 10.06
C ALA A 1 6.40 -18.26 9.12
N ASP A 2 5.73 -19.40 8.97
CA ASP A 2 6.03 -20.32 7.86
C ASP A 2 5.40 -19.68 6.62
N TYR A 3 6.23 -19.06 5.79
CA TYR A 3 5.77 -18.24 4.69
C TYR A 3 5.31 -19.14 3.55
N HIS A 4 4.13 -18.82 3.01
CA HIS A 4 3.64 -19.41 1.78
C HIS A 4 4.70 -19.25 0.66
N ARG A 5 4.80 -20.23 -0.23
CA ARG A 5 5.69 -20.22 -1.40
C ARG A 5 4.81 -20.27 -2.62
N ASP A 6 5.04 -19.36 -3.54
CA ASP A 6 4.25 -19.33 -4.78
C ASP A 6 4.71 -20.46 -5.69
N ASP A 7 3.74 -21.09 -6.35
CA ASP A 7 4.00 -22.08 -7.39
C ASP A 7 4.20 -21.34 -8.71
N HIS A 8 5.42 -20.86 -8.93
CA HIS A 8 5.83 -20.52 -10.28
C HIS A 8 6.27 -21.80 -10.97
N ASP A 9 5.32 -22.38 -11.69
CA ASP A 9 5.49 -23.12 -12.93
C ASP A 9 6.55 -24.25 -12.89
N GLU A 10 6.28 -25.37 -12.20
CA GLU A 10 6.90 -26.66 -12.57
C GLU A 10 5.96 -27.53 -13.40
N GLY A 11 6.41 -27.93 -14.60
CA GLY A 11 5.77 -28.96 -15.41
C GLY A 11 4.37 -28.58 -15.87
N SER A 12 3.36 -28.82 -15.04
CA SER A 12 1.97 -28.54 -15.32
C SER A 12 1.55 -27.30 -14.55
N SER A 13 1.36 -26.17 -15.22
CA SER A 13 0.75 -25.02 -14.54
C SER A 13 -0.66 -25.42 -14.10
N LEU A 14 -1.07 -25.01 -12.89
CA LEU A 14 -2.47 -25.12 -12.41
C LEU A 14 -3.47 -24.54 -13.43
N VAL A 15 -2.98 -23.61 -14.25
CA VAL A 15 -3.73 -22.87 -15.26
C VAL A 15 -3.69 -23.54 -16.63
N GLY A 16 -2.50 -23.84 -17.15
CA GLY A 16 -2.33 -24.37 -18.51
C GLY A 16 -2.48 -25.89 -18.63
N GLY A 17 -2.51 -26.61 -17.50
CA GLY A 17 -2.55 -28.07 -17.49
C GLY A 17 -1.20 -28.71 -17.77
N GLU A 18 -1.19 -30.00 -18.10
CA GLU A 18 0.03 -30.80 -18.11
C GLU A 18 1.11 -30.28 -19.07
N GLY A 19 2.30 -29.96 -18.56
CA GLY A 19 3.46 -29.57 -19.39
C GLY A 19 3.51 -28.11 -19.88
N THR A 20 2.67 -27.22 -19.34
CA THR A 20 2.53 -25.82 -19.79
C THR A 20 3.39 -24.79 -19.08
N ALA A 21 4.06 -25.17 -17.99
CA ALA A 21 5.04 -24.33 -17.32
C ALA A 21 6.31 -24.17 -18.17
N ALA A 22 6.74 -22.93 -18.45
CA ALA A 22 7.80 -22.64 -19.41
C ALA A 22 9.23 -22.64 -18.81
N TYR A 23 9.37 -22.62 -17.49
CA TYR A 23 10.66 -22.48 -16.82
C TYR A 23 10.93 -23.63 -15.85
N GLY A 24 12.20 -24.05 -15.72
CA GLY A 24 12.58 -25.01 -14.70
C GLY A 24 12.73 -24.31 -13.35
N GLN A 25 12.09 -24.83 -12.30
CA GLN A 25 12.35 -24.35 -10.94
C GLN A 25 13.80 -24.63 -10.53
N PHE A 26 14.37 -23.73 -9.74
CA PHE A 26 15.64 -23.99 -9.08
C PHE A 26 15.47 -25.17 -8.11
N GLU A 27 16.46 -26.08 -8.04
CA GLU A 27 16.38 -27.29 -7.19
C GLU A 27 16.12 -26.98 -5.70
N ASP A 28 16.40 -25.75 -5.27
CA ASP A 28 16.18 -25.26 -3.91
C ASP A 28 14.89 -24.44 -3.74
N TRP A 29 13.96 -24.39 -4.71
CA TRP A 29 12.73 -23.57 -4.67
C TRP A 29 11.93 -23.72 -3.37
N GLU A 30 11.75 -24.93 -2.86
CA GLU A 30 11.02 -25.20 -1.61
C GLU A 30 11.77 -24.79 -0.33
N THR A 31 13.02 -24.37 -0.46
CA THR A 31 13.90 -24.08 0.69
C THR A 31 14.54 -22.71 0.63
N ALA A 32 14.70 -22.13 -0.57
CA ALA A 32 15.36 -20.88 -0.79
C ALA A 32 14.56 -19.70 -0.24
N ASN A 33 15.24 -18.61 0.10
CA ASN A 33 14.57 -17.40 0.57
C ASN A 33 13.92 -16.60 -0.56
N PHE A 34 14.44 -16.69 -1.79
CA PHE A 34 13.94 -15.91 -2.93
C PHE A 34 12.56 -16.36 -3.45
N SER A 35 12.14 -17.57 -3.10
CA SER A 35 10.85 -18.17 -3.47
C SER A 35 9.80 -18.03 -2.36
N ARG A 36 10.09 -17.25 -1.31
CA ARG A 36 9.12 -16.96 -0.25
C ARG A 36 8.23 -15.80 -0.70
N VAL A 37 6.93 -15.97 -0.55
CA VAL A 37 5.98 -14.88 -0.72
C VAL A 37 6.20 -13.89 0.42
N HIS A 38 6.46 -12.64 0.07
CA HIS A 38 6.62 -11.55 1.02
C HIS A 38 5.26 -11.14 1.57
N GLU A 39 5.24 -10.58 2.79
CA GLU A 39 3.98 -10.14 3.42
C GLU A 39 3.23 -9.11 2.57
N LEU A 40 3.96 -8.26 1.84
CA LEU A 40 3.36 -7.32 0.88
C LEU A 40 2.61 -8.05 -0.25
N GLU A 41 3.23 -9.06 -0.86
CA GLU A 41 2.64 -9.83 -1.96
C GLU A 41 1.37 -10.54 -1.49
N LEU A 42 1.42 -11.18 -0.32
CA LEU A 42 0.26 -11.86 0.28
C LEU A 42 -0.86 -10.88 0.63
N ILE A 43 -0.54 -9.69 1.16
CA ILE A 43 -1.54 -8.65 1.45
C ILE A 43 -2.22 -8.20 0.15
N LEU A 44 -1.45 -7.95 -0.91
CA LEU A 44 -1.99 -7.55 -2.22
C LEU A 44 -2.88 -8.64 -2.82
N GLU A 45 -2.44 -9.90 -2.77
CA GLU A 45 -3.23 -11.05 -3.24
C GLU A 45 -4.57 -11.18 -2.49
N LEU A 46 -4.53 -11.17 -1.15
CA LEU A 46 -5.72 -11.39 -0.31
C LEU A 46 -6.74 -10.26 -0.40
N THR A 47 -6.31 -9.07 -0.80
CA THR A 47 -7.15 -7.87 -0.85
C THR A 47 -7.52 -7.44 -2.27
N ALA A 48 -6.95 -8.07 -3.29
CA ALA A 48 -7.24 -7.78 -4.68
C ALA A 48 -8.72 -7.98 -5.04
N GLN A 49 -9.20 -7.22 -6.02
CA GLN A 49 -10.55 -7.32 -6.56
C GLN A 49 -10.51 -7.90 -7.97
N TYR A 50 -10.91 -9.17 -8.08
CA TYR A 50 -11.04 -9.88 -9.35
C TYR A 50 -12.42 -9.70 -10.01
N GLU A 51 -13.48 -9.60 -9.21
CA GLU A 51 -14.85 -9.47 -9.73
C GLU A 51 -15.03 -8.12 -10.45
N GLY A 52 -15.58 -8.16 -11.67
CA GLY A 52 -15.68 -7.01 -12.58
C GLY A 52 -14.44 -6.82 -13.48
N MET A 53 -13.35 -7.55 -13.21
CA MET A 53 -12.12 -7.60 -14.01
C MET A 53 -11.98 -8.91 -14.78
N SER A 54 -13.05 -9.72 -14.83
CA SER A 54 -13.06 -10.96 -15.61
C SER A 54 -12.75 -10.61 -17.07
N ASN A 55 -11.64 -11.15 -17.56
CA ASN A 55 -11.12 -10.75 -18.84
C ASN A 55 -12.15 -11.03 -19.95
N SER A 56 -12.50 -10.00 -20.72
CA SER A 56 -13.34 -10.17 -21.90
C SER A 56 -12.43 -10.29 -23.10
N CYS A 57 -12.65 -11.31 -23.92
CA CYS A 57 -12.12 -11.34 -25.28
C CYS A 57 -12.39 -10.01 -25.98
N GLU A 58 -11.36 -9.20 -26.17
CA GLU A 58 -11.49 -8.01 -27.00
C GLU A 58 -11.76 -8.46 -28.43
N SER A 59 -12.91 -8.05 -28.97
CA SER A 59 -13.24 -8.36 -30.36
C SER A 59 -12.31 -7.57 -31.29
N GLY A 60 -11.51 -8.27 -32.10
CA GLY A 60 -10.68 -7.64 -33.13
C GLY A 60 -9.17 -7.75 -32.91
N ASN A 61 -8.71 -8.38 -31.82
CA ASN A 61 -7.32 -8.74 -31.65
C ASN A 61 -7.09 -10.21 -32.09
N ASP A 62 -6.93 -10.41 -33.41
CA ASP A 62 -6.75 -11.74 -34.00
C ASP A 62 -5.43 -12.43 -33.58
N ASP A 63 -4.50 -11.68 -32.99
CA ASP A 63 -3.18 -12.15 -32.53
C ASP A 63 -3.20 -12.69 -31.09
N ASP A 64 -4.28 -12.45 -30.34
CA ASP A 64 -4.44 -12.88 -28.94
C ASP A 64 -5.67 -13.78 -28.78
N ALA A 65 -5.46 -15.09 -28.89
CA ALA A 65 -6.53 -16.06 -28.72
C ALA A 65 -6.93 -16.14 -27.23
N CYS A 66 -8.21 -15.93 -26.91
CA CYS A 66 -8.73 -16.03 -25.54
C CYS A 66 -8.80 -17.45 -24.97
N ASN A 67 -7.97 -18.37 -25.45
CA ASN A 67 -7.97 -19.75 -24.99
C ASN A 67 -7.31 -19.91 -23.60
N ASP A 68 -6.65 -18.87 -23.11
CA ASP A 68 -5.99 -18.74 -21.82
C ASP A 68 -6.90 -18.17 -20.71
N ILE A 69 -8.05 -17.59 -21.07
CA ILE A 69 -9.04 -17.05 -20.12
C ILE A 69 -10.06 -18.14 -19.78
N PRO A 70 -10.11 -18.63 -18.54
CA PRO A 70 -11.05 -19.66 -18.15
C PRO A 70 -12.45 -19.08 -17.93
N ALA A 71 -13.49 -19.90 -18.08
CA ALA A 71 -14.88 -19.48 -17.83
C ALA A 71 -15.16 -19.19 -16.34
N GLU A 72 -14.39 -19.83 -15.44
CA GLU A 72 -14.31 -19.54 -14.00
C GLU A 72 -12.83 -19.28 -13.68
N CYS A 73 -12.53 -18.28 -12.85
CA CYS A 73 -11.14 -17.91 -12.51
C CYS A 73 -10.32 -19.12 -11.99
N TYR A 74 -9.00 -19.12 -12.21
CA TYR A 74 -8.13 -20.07 -11.52
C TYR A 74 -8.07 -19.72 -10.04
N ARG A 75 -7.79 -20.70 -9.19
CA ARG A 75 -7.64 -20.47 -7.74
C ARG A 75 -6.19 -20.66 -7.35
N SER A 76 -5.62 -19.66 -6.68
CA SER A 76 -4.33 -19.81 -6.02
C SER A 76 -4.44 -20.68 -4.77
N SER A 77 -3.28 -20.96 -4.19
CA SER A 77 -3.11 -21.58 -2.88
C SER A 77 -3.84 -20.87 -1.74
N THR A 78 -4.03 -19.54 -1.83
CA THR A 78 -4.79 -18.74 -0.87
C THR A 78 -6.30 -18.86 -1.09
N GLY A 79 -6.72 -19.50 -2.18
CA GLY A 79 -8.11 -19.68 -2.61
C GLY A 79 -8.68 -18.50 -3.40
N GLN A 80 -7.89 -17.45 -3.60
CA GLN A 80 -8.27 -16.26 -4.37
C GLN A 80 -8.27 -16.55 -5.87
N CYS A 81 -9.09 -15.78 -6.61
CA CYS A 81 -9.07 -15.83 -8.06
C CYS A 81 -7.73 -15.37 -8.61
N HIS A 82 -7.27 -15.98 -9.70
CA HIS A 82 -6.04 -15.66 -10.41
C HIS A 82 -6.24 -15.88 -11.92
N ASP A 83 -5.61 -15.04 -12.75
CA ASP A 83 -5.61 -15.10 -14.21
C ASP A 83 -4.28 -14.60 -14.77
N TRP A 84 -3.82 -15.11 -15.91
CA TRP A 84 -2.50 -14.73 -16.48
C TRP A 84 -2.39 -13.26 -16.88
N ARG A 85 -3.51 -12.63 -17.22
CA ARG A 85 -3.51 -11.27 -17.77
C ARG A 85 -3.68 -10.22 -16.68
N VAL A 86 -4.44 -10.52 -15.63
CA VAL A 86 -4.76 -9.57 -14.55
C VAL A 86 -4.28 -10.03 -13.16
N GLY A 87 -3.62 -11.18 -13.07
CA GLY A 87 -3.22 -11.78 -11.79
C GLY A 87 -4.43 -12.00 -10.88
N HIS A 88 -4.34 -11.53 -9.65
CA HIS A 88 -5.44 -11.57 -8.67
C HIS A 88 -6.51 -10.50 -8.89
N GLY A 89 -6.37 -9.68 -9.93
CA GLY A 89 -7.23 -8.53 -10.21
C GLY A 89 -6.62 -7.22 -9.75
N LEU A 90 -7.45 -6.19 -9.59
CA LEU A 90 -6.99 -4.86 -9.22
C LEU A 90 -6.59 -4.79 -7.76
N THR A 91 -5.53 -4.03 -7.48
CA THR A 91 -5.15 -3.73 -6.10
C THR A 91 -6.22 -2.88 -5.44
N ASN A 92 -6.84 -3.39 -4.36
CA ASN A 92 -7.72 -2.59 -3.51
C ASN A 92 -6.87 -1.95 -2.40
N THR A 93 -6.46 -0.69 -2.62
CA THR A 93 -5.55 0.01 -1.71
C THR A 93 -6.12 0.16 -0.30
N ASP A 94 -7.41 0.46 -0.17
CA ASP A 94 -8.05 0.62 1.14
C ASP A 94 -8.00 -0.66 1.96
N LYS A 95 -8.36 -1.79 1.35
CA LYS A 95 -8.28 -3.11 2.00
C LYS A 95 -6.85 -3.54 2.27
N ALA A 96 -5.92 -3.30 1.34
CA ALA A 96 -4.51 -3.61 1.51
C ALA A 96 -3.90 -2.83 2.69
N VAL A 97 -4.18 -1.53 2.78
CA VAL A 97 -3.73 -0.68 3.89
C VAL A 97 -4.40 -1.08 5.20
N ALA A 98 -5.71 -1.38 5.20
CA ALA A 98 -6.41 -1.85 6.39
C ALA A 98 -5.85 -3.18 6.92
N LEU A 99 -5.54 -4.14 6.03
CA LEU A 99 -4.93 -5.41 6.40
C LEU A 99 -3.50 -5.21 6.94
N ALA A 100 -2.69 -4.42 6.23
CA ALA A 100 -1.32 -4.08 6.67
C ALA A 100 -1.33 -3.38 8.03
N ARG A 101 -2.25 -2.44 8.24
CA ARG A 101 -2.42 -1.71 9.50
C ARG A 101 -2.89 -2.62 10.63
N THR A 102 -3.78 -3.56 10.34
CA THR A 102 -4.20 -4.59 11.29
C THR A 102 -3.00 -5.43 11.75
N LEU A 103 -2.21 -5.94 10.82
CA LEU A 103 -1.00 -6.70 11.13
C LEU A 103 0.01 -5.88 11.95
N GLN A 104 0.25 -4.63 11.56
CA GLN A 104 1.15 -3.73 12.28
C GLN A 104 0.71 -3.58 13.74
N LEU A 105 -0.56 -3.29 13.99
CA LEU A 105 -1.07 -3.04 15.33
C LEU A 105 -1.21 -4.31 16.17
N MET A 106 -1.40 -5.47 15.55
CA MET A 106 -1.32 -6.76 16.25
C MET A 106 0.11 -7.02 16.75
N ARG A 107 1.11 -6.67 15.94
CA ARG A 107 2.55 -6.80 16.23
C ARG A 107 3.09 -5.74 17.19
N ASP A 108 2.57 -4.52 17.11
CA ASP A 108 2.95 -3.34 17.90
C ASP A 108 1.69 -2.73 18.51
N GLN A 109 1.24 -3.32 19.63
CA GLN A 109 0.00 -2.93 20.30
C GLN A 109 0.16 -1.62 21.09
N ASN A 110 1.39 -1.31 21.50
CA ASN A 110 1.69 -0.12 22.29
C ASN A 110 1.97 1.12 21.40
N VAL A 111 2.16 0.92 20.09
CA VAL A 111 2.40 1.92 19.04
C VAL A 111 3.68 2.73 19.29
N ASP A 112 4.72 2.07 19.82
CA ASP A 112 6.05 2.67 20.03
C ASP A 112 6.98 2.48 18.81
N GLY A 113 6.52 1.75 17.79
CA GLY A 113 7.27 1.45 16.58
C GLY A 113 8.17 0.22 16.70
N ILE A 114 8.12 -0.52 17.81
CA ILE A 114 8.86 -1.74 18.06
C ILE A 114 7.88 -2.93 17.98
N VAL A 115 8.28 -3.98 17.28
CA VAL A 115 7.49 -5.21 17.19
C VAL A 115 7.57 -5.96 18.53
N ASP A 116 6.45 -6.02 19.24
CA ASP A 116 6.26 -6.75 20.49
C ASP A 116 5.87 -8.21 20.24
N HIS A 117 5.03 -8.44 19.22
CA HIS A 117 4.39 -9.73 18.93
C HIS A 117 4.71 -10.25 17.51
N PRO A 118 5.96 -10.64 17.21
CA PRO A 118 6.36 -11.11 15.87
C PRO A 118 5.66 -12.39 15.41
N GLU A 119 4.98 -13.10 16.32
CA GLU A 119 4.22 -14.31 16.06
C GLU A 119 2.99 -14.09 15.16
N TYR A 120 2.37 -12.90 15.21
CA TYR A 120 1.21 -12.61 14.36
C TYR A 120 1.62 -12.56 12.88
N THR A 121 0.81 -13.17 12.03
CA THR A 121 1.01 -13.31 10.60
C THR A 121 -0.05 -12.55 9.82
N VAL A 122 0.16 -12.40 8.50
CA VAL A 122 -0.85 -11.80 7.60
C VAL A 122 -2.18 -12.56 7.69
N TRP A 123 -2.16 -13.88 7.89
CA TRP A 123 -3.36 -14.69 8.02
C TRP A 123 -4.17 -14.33 9.27
N ASP A 124 -3.50 -14.15 10.41
CA ASP A 124 -4.17 -13.74 11.66
C ASP A 124 -4.84 -12.37 11.50
N ALA A 125 -4.17 -11.44 10.82
CA ALA A 125 -4.73 -10.14 10.51
C ALA A 125 -5.89 -10.23 9.50
N PHE A 126 -5.77 -11.12 8.50
CA PHE A 126 -6.79 -11.33 7.46
C PHE A 126 -8.10 -11.90 8.02
N GLU A 127 -8.03 -12.69 9.08
CA GLU A 127 -9.23 -13.23 9.74
C GLU A 127 -10.10 -12.13 10.37
N ILE A 128 -9.53 -11.00 10.79
CA ILE A 128 -10.26 -9.97 11.54
C ILE A 128 -10.38 -8.63 10.81
N TYR A 129 -9.50 -8.28 9.87
CA TYR A 129 -9.47 -6.91 9.29
C TYR A 129 -10.81 -6.51 8.66
N THR A 130 -11.52 -7.45 8.02
CA THR A 130 -12.82 -7.17 7.38
C THR A 130 -13.86 -6.75 8.41
N SER A 131 -13.82 -7.27 9.64
CA SER A 131 -14.73 -6.85 10.72
C SER A 131 -14.44 -5.44 11.24
N LEU A 132 -13.22 -4.95 11.00
CA LEU A 132 -12.78 -3.61 11.37
C LEU A 132 -13.09 -2.58 10.27
N MET A 133 -13.49 -3.03 9.08
CA MET A 133 -13.97 -2.16 8.02
C MET A 133 -15.43 -1.79 8.30
N THR A 134 -15.68 -0.50 8.48
CA THR A 134 -16.99 0.09 8.76
C THR A 134 -17.32 1.16 7.74
N VAL A 135 -18.59 1.53 7.60
CA VAL A 135 -18.99 2.70 6.81
C VAL A 135 -19.20 3.86 7.77
N GLU A 136 -18.46 4.94 7.57
CA GLU A 136 -18.50 6.12 8.41
C GLU A 136 -18.94 7.34 7.59
N THR A 137 -19.73 8.21 8.21
CA THR A 137 -20.17 9.48 7.64
C THR A 137 -19.44 10.62 8.34
N ILE A 138 -18.60 11.33 7.60
CA ILE A 138 -17.72 12.37 8.13
C ILE A 138 -18.23 13.73 7.64
N PRO A 139 -18.68 14.63 8.55
CA PRO A 139 -19.02 16.00 8.17
C PRO A 139 -17.75 16.80 7.88
N VAL A 140 -17.83 17.68 6.87
CA VAL A 140 -16.74 18.58 6.50
C VAL A 140 -17.25 20.02 6.40
N ASP A 141 -16.41 20.96 6.79
CA ASP A 141 -16.74 22.40 6.81
C ASP A 141 -16.22 23.09 5.55
N THR A 142 -16.76 22.69 4.39
CA THR A 142 -16.47 23.29 3.08
C THR A 142 -17.62 23.02 2.11
N ASP A 143 -17.73 23.81 1.07
CA ASP A 143 -18.58 23.60 -0.11
C ASP A 143 -17.78 23.16 -1.34
N ARG A 144 -16.48 22.92 -1.20
CA ARG A 144 -15.61 22.54 -2.31
C ARG A 144 -14.90 21.22 -2.07
N VAL A 145 -14.86 20.41 -3.11
CA VAL A 145 -14.08 19.18 -3.17
C VAL A 145 -13.12 19.24 -4.35
N ARG A 146 -12.03 18.47 -4.26
CA ARG A 146 -10.91 18.56 -5.18
C ARG A 146 -10.38 17.18 -5.54
N HIS A 147 -9.98 17.02 -6.79
CA HIS A 147 -9.15 15.92 -7.25
C HIS A 147 -7.96 16.48 -8.02
N SER A 148 -6.78 15.88 -7.89
CA SER A 148 -5.59 16.32 -8.63
C SER A 148 -4.72 15.15 -8.99
N TRP A 149 -4.15 15.19 -10.19
CA TRP A 149 -3.23 14.17 -10.66
C TRP A 149 -2.08 14.78 -11.47
N LYS A 150 -1.09 13.92 -11.72
CA LYS A 150 0.02 14.20 -12.61
C LYS A 150 0.01 13.10 -13.66
N GLY A 151 0.27 13.47 -14.89
CA GLY A 151 0.40 12.53 -15.98
C GLY A 151 1.55 12.94 -16.90
N ASP A 152 1.78 12.09 -17.88
CA ASP A 152 2.83 12.29 -18.86
C ASP A 152 2.31 11.88 -20.23
N TRP A 153 2.09 12.89 -21.06
CA TRP A 153 1.55 12.70 -22.39
C TRP A 153 2.67 12.22 -23.31
N ASN A 154 2.59 10.96 -23.76
CA ASN A 154 3.67 10.31 -24.48
C ASN A 154 3.24 9.81 -25.87
N HIS A 155 4.09 10.10 -26.86
CA HIS A 155 3.97 9.58 -28.22
C HIS A 155 5.23 8.81 -28.61
N PHE A 156 5.05 7.53 -28.97
CA PHE A 156 6.14 6.63 -29.36
C PHE A 156 6.08 6.30 -30.84
N ASN A 157 7.19 6.44 -31.55
CA ASN A 157 7.35 5.88 -32.89
C ASN A 157 7.98 4.49 -32.80
N ASN A 158 7.32 3.48 -33.36
CA ASN A 158 7.92 2.16 -33.53
C ASN A 158 8.64 2.10 -34.89
N GLY A 159 9.96 2.33 -34.84
CA GLY A 159 10.86 2.49 -35.99
C GLY A 159 10.75 1.47 -37.12
N ALA A 160 10.20 0.27 -36.87
CA ALA A 160 10.04 -0.76 -37.89
C ALA A 160 8.86 -0.53 -38.86
N SER A 161 7.79 0.16 -38.44
CA SER A 161 6.56 0.35 -39.24
C SER A 161 6.15 1.81 -39.43
N GLY A 162 6.72 2.74 -38.65
CA GLY A 162 6.29 4.14 -38.60
C GLY A 162 4.93 4.33 -37.92
N ALA A 163 4.43 3.30 -37.21
CA ALA A 163 3.24 3.40 -36.39
C ALA A 163 3.54 4.24 -35.15
N VAL A 164 2.71 5.25 -34.92
CA VAL A 164 2.75 6.09 -33.72
C VAL A 164 1.78 5.48 -32.71
N TYR A 165 2.29 5.08 -31.55
CA TYR A 165 1.48 4.63 -30.43
C TYR A 165 1.24 5.80 -29.47
N TYR A 166 0.01 5.87 -28.96
CA TYR A 166 -0.46 6.88 -28.03
C TYR A 166 -0.58 6.25 -26.64
N THR A 167 -0.29 7.03 -25.62
CA THR A 167 -0.68 6.69 -24.25
C THR A 167 -2.10 7.18 -24.01
N GLU A 168 -2.88 6.37 -23.28
CA GLU A 168 -4.21 6.76 -22.82
C GLU A 168 -4.04 7.68 -21.61
N ASP A 169 -4.41 8.95 -21.75
CA ASP A 169 -4.31 9.98 -20.72
C ASP A 169 -5.67 10.29 -20.07
N SER A 170 -6.65 9.40 -20.25
CA SER A 170 -7.99 9.54 -19.70
C SER A 170 -8.01 9.45 -18.17
N HIS A 171 -8.72 10.39 -17.55
CA HIS A 171 -9.03 10.42 -16.13
C HIS A 171 -10.52 10.67 -15.89
N TYR A 172 -11.03 10.23 -14.74
CA TYR A 172 -12.44 10.37 -14.41
C TYR A 172 -12.60 11.01 -13.04
N VAL A 173 -13.57 11.90 -12.92
CA VAL A 173 -13.93 12.55 -11.65
C VAL A 173 -15.42 12.41 -11.46
N TRP A 174 -15.84 11.88 -10.31
CA TRP A 174 -17.25 11.77 -9.97
C TRP A 174 -17.84 13.17 -9.74
N ILE A 175 -19.03 13.45 -10.29
CA ILE A 175 -19.75 14.71 -10.07
C ILE A 175 -20.85 14.51 -9.03
N PRO A 176 -20.66 14.97 -7.77
CA PRO A 176 -21.67 14.78 -6.74
C PRO A 176 -22.94 15.59 -7.02
N ASN A 177 -24.05 15.10 -6.48
CA ASN A 177 -25.31 15.84 -6.44
C ASN A 177 -25.12 17.23 -5.81
N GLY A 178 -25.70 18.26 -6.42
CA GLY A 178 -25.59 19.64 -5.96
C GLY A 178 -24.36 20.39 -6.48
N THR A 179 -23.49 19.76 -7.28
CA THR A 179 -22.38 20.47 -7.95
C THR A 179 -22.93 21.54 -8.88
N ASN A 180 -22.53 22.80 -8.70
CA ASN A 180 -22.95 23.93 -9.54
C ASN A 180 -21.84 24.40 -10.50
N ASN A 181 -20.59 24.10 -10.19
CA ASN A 181 -19.43 24.58 -10.93
C ASN A 181 -18.29 23.58 -10.86
N LEU A 182 -17.60 23.41 -11.99
CA LEU A 182 -16.35 22.67 -12.11
C LEU A 182 -15.26 23.62 -12.61
N MET A 183 -14.20 23.76 -11.82
CA MET A 183 -13.01 24.53 -12.17
C MET A 183 -11.83 23.58 -12.35
N ALA A 184 -11.27 23.50 -13.56
CA ALA A 184 -10.10 22.68 -13.85
C ALA A 184 -8.90 23.54 -14.26
N TYR A 185 -7.74 23.28 -13.65
CA TYR A 185 -6.46 23.87 -14.00
C TYR A 185 -5.59 22.81 -14.64
N PHE A 186 -5.18 23.04 -15.88
CA PHE A 186 -4.30 22.15 -16.63
C PHE A 186 -2.98 22.85 -16.93
N THR A 187 -1.88 22.32 -16.39
CA THR A 187 -0.54 22.92 -16.54
C THR A 187 0.41 21.92 -17.21
N PRO A 188 0.54 21.97 -18.54
CA PRO A 188 1.54 21.19 -19.28
C PRO A 188 2.91 21.86 -19.28
N THR A 189 3.97 21.05 -19.24
CA THR A 189 5.35 21.52 -19.41
C THR A 189 5.69 21.63 -20.90
N GLU A 190 5.08 22.61 -21.57
CA GLU A 190 5.12 22.75 -23.03
C GLU A 190 6.53 22.96 -23.63
N VAL A 191 7.49 23.41 -22.82
CA VAL A 191 8.89 23.60 -23.25
C VAL A 191 9.81 23.00 -22.19
N ASP A 192 10.60 22.01 -22.62
CA ASP A 192 11.71 21.48 -21.84
C ASP A 192 13.01 21.72 -22.61
N LEU A 193 13.90 22.52 -22.01
CA LEU A 193 15.19 22.88 -22.60
C LEU A 193 16.26 21.80 -22.39
N ASP A 194 16.10 20.95 -21.39
CA ASP A 194 17.06 19.88 -21.08
C ASP A 194 16.91 18.73 -22.08
N THR A 195 15.67 18.42 -22.48
CA THR A 195 15.34 17.42 -23.51
C THR A 195 15.12 18.02 -24.91
N ALA A 196 15.11 19.36 -25.02
CA ALA A 196 14.77 20.11 -26.23
C ALA A 196 13.44 19.63 -26.87
N GLN A 197 12.41 19.53 -26.04
CA GLN A 197 11.06 19.18 -26.44
C GLN A 197 10.17 20.42 -26.43
N ILE A 198 9.25 20.47 -27.39
CA ILE A 198 8.16 21.44 -27.42
C ILE A 198 6.86 20.72 -27.69
N GLY A 199 5.79 21.13 -27.04
CA GLY A 199 4.45 20.77 -27.51
C GLY A 199 3.38 21.71 -27.04
N SER A 200 2.17 21.41 -27.49
CA SER A 200 0.97 22.15 -27.22
C SER A 200 -0.09 21.13 -26.87
N LEU A 201 -0.49 21.13 -25.60
CA LEU A 201 -1.53 20.25 -25.10
C LEU A 201 -2.76 21.08 -24.71
N GLN A 202 -3.92 20.44 -24.78
CA GLN A 202 -5.20 20.94 -24.30
C GLN A 202 -5.92 19.80 -23.59
N MET A 203 -6.83 20.17 -22.69
CA MET A 203 -7.71 19.24 -22.00
C MET A 203 -9.10 19.29 -22.62
N GLU A 204 -9.67 18.10 -22.77
CA GLU A 204 -11.07 17.87 -23.10
C GLU A 204 -11.79 17.41 -21.82
N ILE A 205 -13.01 17.90 -21.61
CA ILE A 205 -13.84 17.55 -20.45
C ILE A 205 -15.23 17.22 -20.98
N ASP A 206 -15.72 16.03 -20.66
CA ASP A 206 -17.07 15.55 -20.93
C ASP A 206 -17.73 15.26 -19.57
N LEU A 207 -18.74 16.05 -19.18
CA LEU A 207 -19.35 16.00 -17.85
C LEU A 207 -20.27 14.78 -17.65
N ALA A 208 -20.67 14.09 -18.73
CA ALA A 208 -21.69 13.05 -18.70
C ALA A 208 -21.31 11.75 -19.44
N GLU A 209 -20.07 11.63 -19.89
CA GLU A 209 -19.59 10.54 -20.76
C GLU A 209 -20.49 10.35 -22.00
N ASP A 210 -21.02 11.45 -22.54
CA ASP A 210 -21.91 11.43 -23.72
C ASP A 210 -21.15 11.57 -25.05
N GLY A 211 -19.83 11.70 -24.97
CA GLY A 211 -18.90 11.87 -26.09
C GLY A 211 -18.81 13.31 -26.58
N SER A 212 -19.42 14.27 -25.87
CA SER A 212 -19.32 15.70 -26.18
C SER A 212 -18.30 16.39 -25.28
N ASN A 213 -17.52 17.29 -25.88
CA ASN A 213 -16.53 18.06 -25.15
C ASN A 213 -17.19 19.36 -24.63
N ASP A 214 -17.65 19.33 -23.38
CA ASP A 214 -18.22 20.47 -22.65
C ASP A 214 -17.21 21.60 -22.41
N ALA A 215 -15.92 21.26 -22.37
CA ALA A 215 -14.83 22.22 -22.29
C ALA A 215 -14.51 22.94 -23.62
N GLN A 216 -15.17 22.57 -24.73
CA GLN A 216 -14.86 23.13 -26.05
C GLN A 216 -15.05 24.65 -26.08
N GLY A 217 -13.92 25.37 -26.16
CA GLY A 217 -13.89 26.83 -26.20
C GLY A 217 -14.05 27.52 -24.84
N ALA A 218 -14.16 26.77 -23.73
CA ALA A 218 -14.21 27.30 -22.36
C ALA A 218 -12.81 27.56 -21.77
N GLY A 219 -11.78 26.87 -22.29
CA GLY A 219 -10.40 27.00 -21.82
C GLY A 219 -9.81 28.40 -22.04
N THR A 220 -9.44 29.07 -20.95
CA THR A 220 -8.70 30.33 -20.96
C THR A 220 -7.26 30.11 -20.53
N ARG A 221 -6.30 30.52 -21.36
CA ARG A 221 -4.87 30.38 -21.03
C ARG A 221 -4.36 31.57 -20.21
N VAL A 222 -3.77 31.27 -19.05
CA VAL A 222 -3.08 32.23 -18.18
C VAL A 222 -1.65 31.75 -17.94
N SER A 223 -0.67 32.39 -18.58
CA SER A 223 0.73 31.92 -18.64
C SER A 223 0.82 30.51 -19.24
N ASP A 224 1.20 29.52 -18.44
CA ASP A 224 1.42 28.13 -18.85
C ASP A 224 0.31 27.19 -18.34
N THR A 225 -0.77 27.78 -17.80
CA THR A 225 -1.91 27.03 -17.27
C THR A 225 -3.17 27.37 -18.07
N TRP A 226 -3.87 26.34 -18.51
CA TRP A 226 -5.23 26.42 -19.00
C TRP A 226 -6.22 26.34 -17.84
N ILE A 227 -7.21 27.23 -17.85
CA ILE A 227 -8.26 27.28 -16.84
C ILE A 227 -9.59 27.03 -17.54
N TYR A 228 -10.31 26.01 -17.08
CA TYR A 228 -11.64 25.65 -17.56
C TYR A 228 -12.62 25.92 -16.44
N ASP A 229 -13.64 26.73 -16.72
CA ASP A 229 -14.69 27.12 -15.79
C ASP A 229 -16.02 26.71 -16.41
N LEU A 230 -16.62 25.64 -15.89
CA LEU A 230 -17.81 25.00 -16.44
C LEU A 230 -18.97 25.07 -15.45
N ASP A 231 -20.12 25.52 -15.93
CA ASP A 231 -21.38 25.43 -15.19
C ASP A 231 -21.87 23.99 -15.20
N VAL A 232 -22.19 23.45 -14.02
CA VAL A 232 -22.66 22.06 -13.85
C VAL A 232 -24.13 22.07 -13.50
N GLY A 233 -24.95 21.49 -14.38
CA GLY A 233 -26.38 21.37 -14.21
C GLY A 233 -26.81 20.03 -13.57
N PRO A 234 -28.08 19.92 -13.11
CA PRO A 234 -28.62 18.68 -12.56
C PRO A 234 -28.56 17.46 -13.48
N GLU A 235 -28.47 17.68 -14.79
CA GLU A 235 -28.26 16.66 -15.81
C GLU A 235 -26.91 15.93 -15.70
N HIS A 236 -25.90 16.53 -15.06
CA HIS A 236 -24.56 15.98 -14.87
C HIS A 236 -24.32 15.48 -13.44
N TRP A 237 -25.36 15.44 -12.59
CA TRP A 237 -25.20 14.98 -11.22
C TRP A 237 -25.22 13.46 -11.13
N ASN A 238 -24.35 12.93 -10.28
CA ASN A 238 -24.15 11.49 -10.10
C ASN A 238 -23.77 10.79 -11.41
N THR A 239 -22.92 11.45 -12.20
CA THR A 239 -22.24 10.90 -13.37
C THR A 239 -20.74 11.07 -13.22
N TRP A 240 -19.98 10.35 -14.02
CA TRP A 240 -18.55 10.59 -14.15
C TRP A 240 -18.32 11.68 -15.18
N ALA A 241 -17.45 12.63 -14.85
CA ALA A 241 -16.85 13.49 -15.84
C ALA A 241 -15.57 12.83 -16.35
N HIS A 242 -15.45 12.71 -17.67
CA HIS A 242 -14.29 12.21 -18.38
C HIS A 242 -13.38 13.38 -18.77
N PHE A 243 -12.09 13.22 -18.49
CA PHE A 243 -11.04 14.16 -18.81
C PHE A 243 -10.06 13.46 -19.75
N ASP A 244 -9.72 14.08 -20.86
CA ASP A 244 -8.72 13.58 -21.79
C ASP A 244 -7.74 14.70 -22.17
N ILE A 245 -6.49 14.32 -22.45
CA ILE A 245 -5.42 15.23 -22.83
C ILE A 245 -5.07 15.02 -24.30
N THR A 246 -5.37 16.04 -25.11
CA THR A 246 -5.10 16.00 -26.55
C THR A 246 -4.07 17.05 -26.92
N GLY A 247 -3.25 16.77 -27.93
CA GLY A 247 -2.21 17.71 -28.31
C GLY A 247 -1.20 17.19 -29.32
N GLN A 248 -0.11 17.93 -29.45
CA GLN A 248 1.03 17.58 -30.31
C GLN A 248 2.34 17.98 -29.64
N ALA A 249 3.36 17.14 -29.78
CA ALA A 249 4.72 17.43 -29.33
C ALA A 249 5.76 17.10 -30.40
N ALA A 250 6.92 17.75 -30.30
CA ALA A 250 8.10 17.51 -31.11
C ALA A 250 9.35 17.49 -30.22
N SER A 251 10.13 16.41 -30.34
CA SER A 251 11.45 16.27 -29.70
C SER A 251 12.54 16.57 -30.71
N PHE A 252 13.45 17.51 -30.42
CA PHE A 252 14.53 17.87 -31.33
C PHE A 252 15.82 17.10 -31.09
N LEU A 253 16.10 16.64 -29.86
CA LEU A 253 17.31 15.85 -29.55
C LEU A 253 17.13 14.35 -29.80
N GLY A 254 15.93 13.80 -29.60
CA GLY A 254 15.66 12.37 -29.82
C GLY A 254 15.92 11.92 -31.27
N VAL A 255 15.67 12.80 -32.26
CA VAL A 255 15.92 12.54 -33.69
C VAL A 255 17.41 12.37 -34.01
N PHE A 256 18.32 12.94 -33.21
CA PHE A 256 19.76 12.83 -33.41
C PHE A 256 20.39 11.63 -32.72
N GLU A 257 19.77 11.12 -31.66
CA GLU A 257 20.25 9.97 -30.88
C GLU A 257 19.78 8.65 -31.48
N ASP A 258 18.50 8.55 -31.86
CA ASP A 258 17.95 7.39 -32.58
C ASP A 258 16.73 7.79 -33.44
N PRO A 259 16.86 7.88 -34.77
CA PRO A 259 15.75 8.20 -35.66
C PRO A 259 14.70 7.09 -35.77
N GLU A 260 14.98 5.86 -35.31
CA GLU A 260 14.02 4.76 -35.26
C GLU A 260 13.17 4.78 -33.99
N PHE A 261 13.71 5.26 -32.86
CA PHE A 261 13.00 5.30 -31.58
C PHE A 261 13.21 6.65 -30.89
N PHE A 262 12.27 7.57 -31.11
CA PHE A 262 12.21 8.80 -30.33
C PHE A 262 10.84 8.95 -29.69
N GLU A 263 10.86 9.46 -28.46
CA GLU A 263 9.70 9.74 -27.62
C GLU A 263 9.57 11.25 -27.45
N ALA A 264 8.36 11.77 -27.65
CA ALA A 264 8.00 13.09 -27.19
C ALA A 264 7.10 12.91 -25.97
N SER A 265 7.61 13.37 -24.83
CA SER A 265 6.99 13.27 -23.51
C SER A 265 6.70 14.68 -23.02
N ILE A 266 5.49 14.94 -22.54
CA ILE A 266 5.12 16.22 -21.96
C ILE A 266 4.47 15.96 -20.61
N PRO A 267 5.20 16.18 -19.50
CA PRO A 267 4.63 16.03 -18.18
C PRO A 267 3.64 17.16 -17.92
N TYR A 268 2.52 16.81 -17.32
CA TYR A 268 1.46 17.75 -17.00
C TYR A 268 0.91 17.52 -15.59
N THR A 269 0.21 18.54 -15.11
CA THR A 269 -0.55 18.47 -13.85
C THR A 269 -1.96 18.95 -14.08
N VAL A 270 -2.91 18.29 -13.43
CA VAL A 270 -4.32 18.66 -13.46
C VAL A 270 -4.82 18.87 -12.04
N ASP A 271 -5.60 19.93 -11.86
CA ASP A 271 -6.29 20.24 -10.62
C ASP A 271 -7.75 20.54 -10.89
N VAL A 272 -8.66 19.68 -10.40
CA VAL A 272 -10.10 19.84 -10.55
C VAL A 272 -10.70 20.18 -9.20
N ALA A 273 -11.50 21.25 -9.14
CA ALA A 273 -12.25 21.63 -7.97
C ALA A 273 -13.73 21.78 -8.33
N LEU A 274 -14.58 21.06 -7.60
CA LEU A 274 -16.04 21.14 -7.71
C LEU A 274 -16.58 22.02 -6.60
N THR A 275 -17.50 22.92 -6.93
CA THR A 275 -18.23 23.73 -5.95
C THR A 275 -19.66 23.21 -5.85
N LEU A 276 -20.13 22.96 -4.64
CA LEU A 276 -21.45 22.40 -4.36
C LEU A 276 -22.39 23.47 -3.79
N ASP A 277 -23.65 23.42 -4.20
CA ASP A 277 -24.73 24.15 -3.53
C ASP A 277 -25.17 23.38 -2.27
N LEU A 278 -24.85 23.95 -1.11
CA LEU A 278 -25.20 23.42 0.20
C LEU A 278 -26.50 24.00 0.78
N SER A 279 -27.37 24.56 -0.08
CA SER A 279 -28.73 24.99 0.33
C SER A 279 -29.59 23.84 0.88
N SER A 280 -29.22 22.60 0.56
CA SER A 280 -29.69 21.37 1.19
C SER A 280 -28.52 20.46 1.56
N PRO A 281 -28.67 19.56 2.56
CA PRO A 281 -27.62 18.60 2.90
C PRO A 281 -27.20 17.77 1.68
N VAL A 282 -25.89 17.66 1.46
CA VAL A 282 -25.27 16.85 0.40
C VAL A 282 -24.41 15.78 1.05
N ASP A 283 -24.67 14.53 0.69
CA ASP A 283 -23.82 13.40 1.05
C ASP A 283 -23.07 12.91 -0.19
N ILE A 284 -21.75 12.91 -0.12
CA ILE A 284 -20.87 12.39 -1.16
C ILE A 284 -20.56 10.93 -0.83
N THR A 285 -21.14 10.05 -1.64
CA THR A 285 -20.74 8.65 -1.77
C THR A 285 -20.20 8.47 -3.18
N ILE A 286 -18.91 8.14 -3.31
CA ILE A 286 -18.26 7.93 -4.60
C ILE A 286 -18.44 6.46 -4.98
N PRO A 287 -19.10 6.13 -6.11
CA PRO A 287 -19.09 4.77 -6.60
C PRO A 287 -17.66 4.39 -6.98
N GLN A 288 -17.24 3.16 -6.64
CA GLN A 288 -15.94 2.66 -7.09
C GLN A 288 -15.98 2.44 -8.60
N ARG A 289 -14.96 2.92 -9.31
CA ARG A 289 -14.74 2.70 -10.73
C ARG A 289 -13.46 1.88 -10.88
N PRO A 290 -13.53 0.54 -10.96
CA PRO A 290 -12.33 -0.30 -10.91
C PRO A 290 -11.33 0.01 -12.03
N ASP A 291 -11.82 0.40 -13.20
CA ASP A 291 -11.06 0.82 -14.37
C ASP A 291 -10.23 2.11 -14.16
N PHE A 292 -10.62 3.00 -13.25
CA PHE A 292 -9.91 4.27 -13.02
C PHE A 292 -9.98 4.75 -11.57
N TYR A 293 -8.87 5.22 -11.02
CA TYR A 293 -8.86 5.84 -9.69
C TYR A 293 -9.42 7.25 -9.72
N SER A 294 -10.39 7.54 -8.85
CA SER A 294 -10.87 8.89 -8.55
C SER A 294 -11.08 9.02 -7.05
N ASP A 295 -10.57 10.12 -6.48
CA ASP A 295 -10.82 10.49 -5.09
C ASP A 295 -11.25 11.95 -5.03
N LEU A 296 -12.17 12.29 -4.13
CA LEU A 296 -12.59 13.66 -3.89
C LEU A 296 -12.26 14.03 -2.46
N ASP A 297 -11.33 14.97 -2.31
CA ASP A 297 -10.94 15.49 -1.02
C ASP A 297 -11.61 16.83 -0.74
N PRO A 298 -12.04 17.10 0.50
CA PRO A 298 -12.47 18.45 0.88
C PRO A 298 -11.31 19.44 0.70
N THR A 299 -11.60 20.60 0.11
CA THR A 299 -10.60 21.66 -0.12
C THR A 299 -11.04 22.98 0.50
N THR A 300 -10.26 24.03 0.28
CA THR A 300 -10.55 25.38 0.79
C THR A 300 -11.95 25.82 0.35
N PRO A 301 -12.80 26.31 1.27
CA PRO A 301 -14.15 26.76 0.93
C PRO A 301 -14.16 27.86 -0.12
N SER A 302 -15.27 27.98 -0.84
CA SER A 302 -15.50 29.09 -1.76
C SER A 302 -15.76 30.40 -1.01
N ASP A 303 -15.71 31.53 -1.73
CA ASP A 303 -16.08 32.84 -1.18
C ASP A 303 -17.57 32.93 -0.78
N ALA A 304 -18.41 32.01 -1.27
CA ALA A 304 -19.84 31.95 -0.96
C ALA A 304 -20.16 31.11 0.29
N TRP A 305 -19.18 30.36 0.81
CA TRP A 305 -19.36 29.54 2.01
C TRP A 305 -19.35 30.40 3.29
N ASP A 306 -20.23 30.06 4.23
CA ASP A 306 -20.24 30.61 5.58
C ASP A 306 -20.60 29.53 6.62
N GLU A 307 -20.51 29.88 7.91
CA GLU A 307 -20.78 28.96 9.03
C GLU A 307 -22.21 28.37 9.03
N SER A 308 -23.17 28.96 8.29
CA SER A 308 -24.52 28.42 8.21
C SER A 308 -24.60 27.11 7.42
N TYR A 309 -23.60 26.82 6.58
CA TYR A 309 -23.47 25.57 5.83
C TYR A 309 -22.63 24.51 6.56
N SER A 310 -22.15 24.77 7.79
CA SER A 310 -21.39 23.78 8.56
C SER A 310 -22.22 22.50 8.78
N GLY A 311 -21.59 21.35 8.51
CA GLY A 311 -22.22 20.04 8.58
C GLY A 311 -23.24 19.72 7.48
N GLN A 312 -23.41 20.58 6.48
CA GLN A 312 -24.29 20.29 5.31
C GLN A 312 -23.61 19.36 4.31
N LEU A 313 -22.27 19.35 4.24
CA LEU A 313 -21.52 18.43 3.40
C LEU A 313 -20.99 17.26 4.23
N THR A 314 -21.32 16.05 3.82
CA THR A 314 -20.81 14.82 4.43
C THR A 314 -20.16 13.92 3.40
N PHE A 315 -19.16 13.15 3.84
CA PHE A 315 -18.59 12.05 3.07
C PHE A 315 -18.96 10.74 3.72
N THR A 316 -19.60 9.85 2.97
CA THR A 316 -19.85 8.48 3.39
C THR A 316 -18.89 7.55 2.65
N ARG A 317 -17.96 6.94 3.39
CA ARG A 317 -16.91 6.07 2.84
C ARG A 317 -16.64 4.88 3.74
N GLU A 318 -16.01 3.84 3.18
CA GLU A 318 -15.43 2.77 3.98
C GLU A 318 -14.26 3.35 4.82
N ALA A 319 -14.20 2.96 6.09
CA ALA A 319 -13.24 3.45 7.05
C ALA A 319 -12.77 2.31 7.96
N TYR A 320 -11.49 2.32 8.29
CA TYR A 320 -10.88 1.35 9.18
C TYR A 320 -11.04 1.77 10.65
N ASN A 321 -11.77 0.98 11.44
CA ASN A 321 -11.99 1.22 12.86
C ASN A 321 -10.84 0.66 13.71
N GLN A 322 -9.77 1.44 13.83
CA GLN A 322 -8.62 1.08 14.66
C GLN A 322 -8.98 0.87 16.13
N SER A 323 -10.00 1.56 16.67
CA SER A 323 -10.35 1.47 18.09
C SER A 323 -10.97 0.12 18.47
N ALA A 324 -11.58 -0.56 17.50
CA ALA A 324 -12.19 -1.87 17.70
C ALA A 324 -11.16 -3.01 17.74
N LEU A 325 -9.97 -2.80 17.16
CA LEU A 325 -8.94 -3.83 17.01
C LEU A 325 -8.61 -4.54 18.34
N MET A 326 -8.37 -3.78 19.40
CA MET A 326 -7.95 -4.35 20.69
C MET A 326 -8.99 -5.28 21.33
N MET A 327 -10.25 -5.20 20.89
CA MET A 327 -11.32 -6.10 21.34
C MET A 327 -11.35 -7.41 20.53
N GLU A 328 -10.80 -7.41 19.31
CA GLU A 328 -10.82 -8.54 18.38
C GLU A 328 -9.55 -9.40 18.45
N ILE A 329 -8.41 -8.82 18.86
CA ILE A 329 -7.14 -9.56 18.97
C ILE A 329 -7.29 -10.74 19.94
N GLN A 330 -7.13 -11.96 19.41
CA GLN A 330 -6.97 -13.15 20.24
C GLN A 330 -5.50 -13.29 20.64
N PRO A 331 -5.18 -13.46 21.93
CA PRO A 331 -3.81 -13.70 22.34
C PRO A 331 -3.34 -15.04 21.76
N ILE A 332 -2.25 -15.00 21.00
CA ILE A 332 -1.55 -16.23 20.62
C ILE A 332 -0.97 -16.82 21.91
N ILE A 333 -1.57 -17.91 22.37
CA ILE A 333 -0.97 -18.73 23.42
C ILE A 333 0.21 -19.41 22.76
N SER A 334 1.41 -18.86 22.93
CA SER A 334 2.63 -19.62 22.79
C SER A 334 2.54 -20.78 23.77
N ASP A 335 2.33 -21.98 23.24
CA ASP A 335 2.68 -23.18 23.99
C ASP A 335 4.17 -23.01 24.28
N ASP A 336 4.53 -22.72 25.53
CA ASP A 336 5.89 -22.92 26.07
C ASP A 336 6.18 -24.43 26.11
N GLY A 337 6.02 -25.09 24.97
CA GLY A 337 6.46 -26.44 24.67
C GLY A 337 7.94 -26.40 24.32
N ASP A 338 8.75 -26.87 25.27
CA ASP A 338 10.20 -27.02 25.21
C ASP A 338 11.02 -25.73 25.27
N SER A 339 10.86 -24.98 26.37
CA SER A 339 12.03 -24.29 26.94
C SER A 339 13.02 -25.35 27.47
N SER A 340 13.87 -25.89 26.60
CA SER A 340 15.19 -26.42 27.00
C SER A 340 16.06 -25.25 27.46
N GLY A 341 15.63 -24.59 28.53
CA GLY A 341 16.34 -23.46 29.10
C GLY A 341 17.66 -23.92 29.70
N PHE A 342 18.61 -22.99 29.79
CA PHE A 342 19.92 -23.16 30.43
C PHE A 342 19.91 -23.99 31.74
N PHE A 343 18.81 -23.96 32.51
CA PHE A 343 18.64 -24.77 33.73
C PHE A 343 18.34 -26.26 33.51
N SER A 344 17.72 -26.67 32.39
CA SER A 344 17.51 -28.09 32.05
C SER A 344 18.82 -28.75 31.63
N ASP A 345 19.61 -28.06 30.81
CA ASP A 345 20.94 -28.53 30.39
C ASP A 345 21.90 -28.57 31.58
N LEU A 346 21.83 -27.57 32.45
CA LEU A 346 22.57 -27.55 33.70
C LEU A 346 22.15 -28.72 34.61
N SER A 347 20.85 -28.97 34.75
CA SER A 347 20.29 -30.12 35.50
C SER A 347 20.77 -31.47 34.95
N GLN A 348 20.80 -31.62 33.63
CA GLN A 348 21.25 -32.84 32.98
C GLN A 348 22.75 -33.08 33.21
N LEU A 349 23.57 -32.02 33.14
CA LEU A 349 25.01 -32.05 33.43
C LEU A 349 25.29 -32.33 34.93
N PHE A 350 24.46 -31.81 35.84
CA PHE A 350 24.48 -32.17 37.26
C PHE A 350 24.15 -33.65 37.48
N SER A 351 23.26 -34.23 36.67
CA SER A 351 22.86 -35.64 36.81
C SER A 351 23.91 -36.62 36.26
N GLU A 352 24.52 -36.33 35.10
CA GLU A 352 25.50 -37.22 34.45
C GLU A 352 26.90 -37.14 35.07
N HIS A 353 27.26 -36.01 35.68
CA HIS A 353 28.61 -35.75 36.19
C HIS A 353 28.64 -35.28 37.65
N THR A 354 27.83 -35.90 38.50
CA THR A 354 27.74 -35.62 39.95
C THR A 354 29.11 -35.52 40.63
N GLY A 355 30.06 -36.41 40.29
CA GLY A 355 31.41 -36.39 40.86
C GLY A 355 32.27 -35.19 40.45
N PHE A 356 32.20 -34.77 39.18
CA PHE A 356 32.97 -33.63 38.66
C PHE A 356 32.41 -32.31 39.16
N VAL A 357 31.09 -32.21 39.29
CA VAL A 357 30.41 -31.02 39.80
C VAL A 357 30.70 -30.82 41.29
N VAL A 358 30.64 -31.87 42.12
CA VAL A 358 30.97 -31.78 43.55
C VAL A 358 32.42 -31.33 43.74
N PHE A 359 33.35 -31.86 42.93
CA PHE A 359 34.74 -31.43 42.93
C PHE A 359 34.89 -29.96 42.51
N SER A 360 34.19 -29.53 41.46
CA SER A 360 34.22 -28.14 40.98
C SER A 360 33.65 -27.17 42.01
N MET A 361 32.54 -27.51 42.68
CA MET A 361 32.00 -26.70 43.77
C MET A 361 32.96 -26.61 44.96
N LEU A 362 33.65 -27.70 45.32
CA LEU A 362 34.69 -27.68 46.36
C LEU A 362 35.85 -26.75 46.00
N VAL A 363 36.27 -26.74 44.73
CA VAL A 363 37.29 -25.81 44.23
C VAL A 363 36.81 -24.36 44.28
N PHE A 364 35.57 -24.07 43.86
CA PHE A 364 35.00 -22.72 43.96
C PHE A 364 34.84 -22.26 45.42
N LEU A 365 34.48 -23.16 46.34
CA LEU A 365 34.38 -22.86 47.77
C LEU A 365 35.76 -22.60 48.39
N LEU A 366 36.79 -23.36 47.98
CA LEU A 366 38.18 -23.14 48.39
C LEU A 366 38.74 -21.82 47.84
N CYS A 367 38.43 -21.48 46.58
CA CYS A 367 38.79 -20.19 45.98
C CYS A 367 38.06 -19.03 46.66
N GLY A 368 36.77 -19.18 46.97
CA GLY A 368 35.96 -18.17 47.67
C GLY A 368 36.41 -17.93 49.11
N LEU A 369 36.74 -19.00 49.85
CA LEU A 369 37.33 -18.91 51.19
C LEU A 369 38.74 -18.28 51.15
N GLY A 370 39.54 -18.61 50.12
CA GLY A 370 40.85 -18.01 49.89
C GLY A 370 40.77 -16.50 49.62
N LEU A 371 39.85 -16.07 48.75
CA LEU A 371 39.58 -14.66 48.45
C LEU A 371 38.97 -13.93 49.65
N GLY A 372 38.08 -14.57 50.42
CA GLY A 372 37.51 -14.02 51.64
C GLY A 372 38.56 -13.80 52.73
N PHE A 373 39.52 -14.72 52.89
CA PHE A 373 40.59 -14.61 53.88
C PHE A 373 41.66 -13.55 53.49
N THR A 374 41.97 -13.42 52.20
CA THR A 374 42.88 -12.35 51.73
C THR A 374 42.22 -10.97 51.85
N LEU A 375 40.93 -10.83 51.51
CA LEU A 375 40.18 -9.59 51.73
C LEU A 375 40.02 -9.26 53.22
N TYR A 376 39.81 -10.27 54.08
CA TYR A 376 39.78 -10.09 55.54
C TYR A 376 41.12 -9.58 56.10
N LYS A 377 42.26 -10.08 55.60
CA LYS A 377 43.60 -9.61 56.01
C LYS A 377 44.01 -8.27 55.40
N MET A 378 43.46 -7.89 54.26
CA MET A 378 43.75 -6.63 53.57
C MET A 378 42.89 -5.45 54.05
N ASN A 379 41.96 -5.67 54.99
CA ASN A 379 41.09 -4.62 55.51
C ASN A 379 41.88 -3.72 56.51
N PRO A 380 42.16 -2.44 56.17
CA PRO A 380 43.00 -1.54 56.99
C PRO A 380 42.30 -0.99 58.24
N VAL A 381 41.04 -1.38 58.49
CA VAL A 381 40.22 -0.86 59.59
C VAL A 381 40.50 -1.58 60.93
N ARG A 382 41.47 -2.50 60.99
CA ARG A 382 41.80 -3.22 62.24
C ARG A 382 43.30 -3.37 62.51
N THR A 383 44.10 -2.41 62.07
CA THR A 383 45.34 -2.07 62.77
C THR A 383 44.99 -1.03 63.84
N ASP A 384 45.43 -1.31 65.06
CA ASP A 384 45.27 -0.52 66.29
C ASP A 384 43.95 -0.71 67.05
N LYS A 385 43.94 -1.79 67.84
CA LYS A 385 43.66 -1.73 69.29
C LYS A 385 44.14 -3.03 69.94
N GLU A 386 45.45 -3.13 70.13
CA GLU A 386 45.92 -3.65 71.41
C GLU A 386 45.52 -2.63 72.47
N GLU A 387 44.52 -2.97 73.28
CA GLU A 387 44.49 -2.47 74.65
C GLU A 387 44.19 -3.65 75.55
N ILE A 388 45.28 -4.09 76.17
CA ILE A 388 45.35 -4.98 77.31
C ILE A 388 44.36 -4.46 78.37
N LEU A 389 43.42 -5.28 78.80
CA LEU A 389 42.85 -5.12 80.13
C LEU A 389 43.00 -6.42 80.92
N ASP A 390 43.65 -6.23 82.06
CA ASP A 390 44.14 -7.18 83.04
C ASP A 390 43.20 -8.31 83.44
N ALA A 391 43.86 -9.42 83.77
CA ALA A 391 43.36 -10.42 84.68
C ALA A 391 42.94 -9.78 86.03
N THR A 392 41.72 -10.05 86.45
CA THR A 392 41.42 -10.22 87.88
C THR A 392 40.79 -11.59 88.06
N LEU A 393 41.65 -12.55 88.42
CA LEU A 393 41.29 -13.73 89.19
C LEU A 393 41.72 -13.45 90.63
N GLU A 394 40.79 -13.55 91.57
CA GLU A 394 41.10 -14.24 92.83
C GLU A 394 41.12 -15.74 92.56
#